data_AF-A0A4S4BCQ6-F1
#
_entry.id   AF-A0A4S4BCQ6-F1
#
_cell.length_a   1.000
_cell.length_b   1.000
_cell.length_c   1.000
_cell.angle_alpha   90.00
_cell.angle_beta   90.00
_cell.angle_gamma   90.00
#
_symmetry.space_group_name_H-M   'P 1'
#
loop_
_entity.id
_entity.type
_entity.pdbx_description
1 polymer ?
#
loop_
_entity_poly.entity_id
_entity_poly.type
_entity_poly.pdbx_seq_one_letter_code
_entity_poly.pdbx_strand_id
1 'polypeptide(L)' 'MPKDKIPTYHQTHPPDLATIEALRLEGLQPAAGQTVAALFKLRTGNREHLSGLYRRADAVPLQVKESS' A
#
# COMPACT_ATOMS: atom_id res chain seq x y z
N MET A 1 -19.60 -17.43 6.47
CA MET A 1 -18.29 -17.11 5.88
C MET A 1 -17.63 -16.08 6.77
N PRO A 2 -16.46 -16.35 7.39
CA PRO A 2 -15.76 -15.30 8.12
C PRO A 2 -15.37 -14.24 7.08
N LYS A 3 -15.89 -13.02 7.24
CA LYS A 3 -15.39 -11.88 6.47
C LYS A 3 -13.92 -11.75 6.85
N ASP A 4 -13.01 -12.13 5.96
CA ASP A 4 -11.58 -11.99 6.15
C ASP A 4 -11.31 -10.59 6.69
N LYS A 5 -10.97 -10.51 7.97
CA LYS A 5 -10.64 -9.25 8.62
C LYS A 5 -9.28 -8.86 8.08
N ILE A 6 -9.27 -8.04 7.03
CA ILE A 6 -8.06 -7.41 6.53
C ILE A 6 -7.39 -6.74 7.74
N PRO A 7 -6.16 -7.14 8.10
CA PRO A 7 -5.48 -6.60 9.27
C PRO A 7 -5.32 -5.07 9.11
N THR A 8 -5.50 -4.33 10.19
CA THR A 8 -5.35 -2.87 10.19
C THR A 8 -4.18 -2.48 11.09
N TYR A 9 -3.22 -1.77 10.52
CA TYR A 9 -2.07 -1.19 11.20
C TYR A 9 -2.30 0.28 11.51
N HIS A 10 -1.79 0.74 12.64
CA HIS A 10 -1.92 2.13 13.08
C HIS A 10 -0.54 2.76 13.22
N GLN A 11 -0.30 3.88 12.53
CA GLN A 11 0.94 4.68 12.52
C GLN A 11 2.21 3.97 12.02
N THR A 12 2.41 2.70 12.33
CA THR A 12 3.54 1.87 11.88
C THR A 12 3.03 0.62 11.18
N HIS A 13 3.77 0.13 10.18
CA HIS A 13 3.47 -1.10 9.46
C HIS A 13 4.75 -1.92 9.23
N PRO A 14 4.64 -3.23 8.96
CA PRO A 14 5.80 -4.07 8.64
C PRO A 14 6.57 -3.53 7.43
N PRO A 15 7.90 -3.74 7.35
CA PRO A 15 8.73 -3.25 6.24
C PRO A 15 8.43 -3.95 4.91
N ASP A 16 7.85 -5.16 4.95
CA ASP A 16 7.40 -5.92 3.78
C ASP A 16 6.14 -5.34 3.13
N LEU A 17 5.44 -4.47 3.87
CA LEU A 17 4.23 -3.80 3.44
C LEU A 17 4.53 -2.32 3.20
N ALA A 18 3.97 -1.77 2.13
CA ALA A 18 4.14 -0.38 1.78
C ALA A 18 2.84 0.22 1.24
N THR A 19 2.63 1.51 1.47
CA THR A 19 1.54 2.25 0.83
C THR A 19 1.86 2.48 -0.65
N ILE A 20 0.83 2.79 -1.45
CA ILE A 20 1.04 3.15 -2.88
C ILE A 20 2.03 4.30 -3.02
N GLU A 21 1.96 5.30 -2.14
CA GLU A 21 2.87 6.44 -2.19
C GLU A 21 4.31 6.03 -1.91
N ALA A 22 4.54 5.19 -0.90
CA ALA A 22 5.87 4.64 -0.62
C ALA A 22 6.41 3.85 -1.81
N LEU A 23 5.59 2.96 -2.41
CA LEU A 23 5.98 2.22 -3.61
C LEU A 23 6.33 3.15 -4.77
N ARG A 24 5.52 4.19 -5.02
CA ARG A 24 5.78 5.16 -6.09
C ARG A 24 7.07 5.93 -5.90
N LEU A 25 7.40 6.30 -4.66
CA LEU A 25 8.69 6.95 -4.33
C LEU A 25 9.87 6.02 -4.62
N GLU A 26 9.67 4.70 -4.51
CA GLU A 26 10.65 3.67 -4.87
C GLU A 26 10.63 3.31 -6.37
N GLY A 27 9.81 3.99 -7.19
CA GLY A 27 9.65 3.66 -8.62
C GLY A 27 8.90 2.36 -8.86
N LEU A 28 8.08 1.93 -7.91
CA LEU A 28 7.27 0.71 -7.94
C LEU A 28 5.77 1.05 -7.95
N GLN A 29 4.97 0.06 -8.31
CA GLN A 29 3.52 0.08 -8.18
C GLN A 29 3.01 -1.32 -7.81
N PRO A 30 1.85 -1.43 -7.15
CA PRO A 30 1.20 -2.73 -6.97
C PRO A 30 1.00 -3.43 -8.32
N ALA A 31 1.19 -4.75 -8.37
CA ALA A 31 0.88 -5.50 -9.58
C ALA A 31 -0.61 -5.36 -9.95
N ALA A 32 -0.91 -5.42 -11.25
CA ALA A 32 -2.28 -5.44 -11.73
C ALA A 32 -2.99 -6.69 -11.18
N GLY A 33 -3.91 -6.51 -10.22
CA GLY A 33 -4.61 -7.58 -9.53
C GLY A 33 -4.10 -7.89 -8.11
N GLN A 34 -3.06 -7.20 -7.64
CA GLN A 34 -2.64 -7.32 -6.25
C GLN A 34 -3.72 -6.79 -5.31
N THR A 35 -4.19 -7.64 -4.40
CA THR A 35 -5.14 -7.25 -3.36
C THR A 35 -4.44 -6.51 -2.24
N VAL A 36 -5.19 -5.64 -1.56
CA VAL A 36 -4.71 -4.95 -0.36
C VAL A 36 -4.44 -5.98 0.72
N ALA A 37 -3.19 -6.09 1.15
CA ALA A 37 -2.76 -7.05 2.16
C ALA A 37 -3.16 -6.62 3.57
N ALA A 38 -3.19 -5.32 3.82
CA ALA A 38 -3.59 -4.73 5.10
C ALA A 38 -4.08 -3.29 4.91
N LEU A 39 -4.83 -2.78 5.87
CA LEU A 39 -5.15 -1.36 5.96
C LEU A 39 -4.15 -0.65 6.86
N PHE A 40 -3.84 0.60 6.56
CA PHE A 40 -2.97 1.45 7.34
C PHE A 40 -3.69 2.73 7.70
N LYS A 41 -3.80 3.00 8.99
CA LYS A 41 -4.33 4.23 9.55
C LYS A 41 -3.18 5.13 9.97
N LEU A 42 -2.98 6.21 9.23
CA LEU A 42 -2.04 7.26 9.55
C LEU A 42 -2.79 8.45 10.15
N ARG A 43 -2.48 8.78 11.41
CA ARG A 43 -3.00 10.00 12.04
C ARG A 43 -1.95 11.10 12.00
N THR A 44 -2.26 12.20 11.31
CA THR A 44 -1.44 13.41 11.22
C THR A 44 -2.20 14.58 11.81
N GLY A 45 -1.83 14.98 13.03
CA GLY A 45 -2.55 15.99 13.81
C GLY A 45 -4.01 15.58 14.06
N ASN A 46 -4.94 16.41 13.56
CA ASN A 46 -6.39 16.17 13.66
C ASN A 46 -6.98 15.35 12.50
N ARG A 47 -6.16 14.90 11.53
CA ARG A 47 -6.64 14.11 10.39
C ARG A 47 -6.21 12.65 10.51
N GLU A 48 -7.12 11.74 10.21
CA GLU A 48 -6.86 10.31 10.03
C GLU A 48 -6.98 9.96 8.54
N HIS A 49 -5.95 9.33 8.01
CA HIS A 49 -5.88 8.83 6.65
C HIS A 49 -5.89 7.31 6.68
N LEU A 50 -6.76 6.69 5.89
CA LEU A 50 -6.80 5.26 5.68
C LEU A 50 -6.17 4.94 4.32
N SER A 51 -5.16 4.10 4.30
CA SER A 51 -4.44 3.70 3.09
C SER A 51 -4.36 2.17 3.00
N GLY A 52 -4.37 1.65 1.78
CA GLY A 52 -4.07 0.24 1.55
C GLY A 52 -2.56 0.00 1.62
N LEU A 53 -2.18 -1.09 2.27
CA LEU A 53 -0.83 -1.64 2.24
C LEU A 53 -0.76 -2.78 1.23
N TYR A 54 0.30 -2.75 0.46
CA TYR A 54 0.63 -3.72 -0.58
C TYR A 54 1.94 -4.39 -0.22
N ARG A 55 2.10 -5.64 -0.60
CA ARG A 55 3.36 -6.36 -0.42
C ARG A 55 4.37 -5.83 -1.42
N ARG A 56 5.54 -5.43 -0.93
CA ARG A 56 6.66 -5.02 -1.77
C ARG A 56 7.15 -6.15 -2.68
N ALA A 57 7.10 -7.39 -2.22
CA ALA A 57 7.52 -8.57 -2.98
C ALA A 57 6.72 -8.78 -4.28
N ASP A 58 5.45 -8.35 -4.30
CA ASP A 58 4.59 -8.44 -5.48
C ASP A 58 4.50 -7.11 -6.25
N ALA A 59 5.19 -6.06 -5.78
CA ALA A 59 5.22 -4.78 -6.46
C ALA A 59 6.06 -4.88 -7.74
N VAL A 60 5.55 -4.28 -8.81
CA VAL A 60 6.22 -4.25 -10.12
C VAL A 60 6.79 -2.86 -10.38
N PRO A 61 7.81 -2.73 -11.23
CA PRO A 61 8.29 -1.42 -11.67
C PRO A 61 7.13 -0.54 -12.16
N LEU A 62 7.15 0.71 -11.73
CA LEU A 62 6.21 1.72 -12.20
C LEU A 62 6.41 1.87 -13.70
N GLN A 63 5.39 1.48 -14.47
CA GLN A 63 5.41 1.71 -15.91
C GLN A 63 5.23 3.21 -16.12
N VAL A 64 6.33 3.93 -16.28
CA VAL A 64 6.30 5.27 -16.83
C VAL A 64 5.81 5.11 -18.25
N LYS A 65 4.54 5.43 -18.48
CA LYS A 65 4.02 5.54 -19.83
C LYS A 65 4.79 6.71 -20.44
N GLU A 66 5.84 6.41 -21.21
CA GLU A 66 6.49 7.40 -22.04
C GLU A 66 5.43 7.91 -23.02
N SER A 67 4.83 9.04 -22.68
CA SER A 67 4.03 9.82 -23.60
C SER A 67 4.99 10.35 -24.67
N SER A 68 5.03 9.66 -25.81
CA SER A 68 5.54 10.21 -27.08
C SER A 68 4.59 11.26 -27.62
#